data_AF-A0A9D2FBM0-F1
#
_entry.id   AF-A0A9D2FBM0-F1
#
_cell.length_a   1.000
_cell.length_b   1.000
_cell.length_c   1.000
_cell.angle_alpha   90.00
_cell.angle_beta   90.00
_cell.angle_gamma   90.00
#
_symmetry.space_group_name_H-M   'P 1'
#
loop_
_entity.id
_entity.type
_entity.pdbx_description
1 polymer ?
#
loop_
_entity_poly.entity_id
_entity_poly.type
_entity_poly.pdbx_seq_one_letter_code
_entity_poly.pdbx_strand_id
1 'polypeptide(L)'
;MNKEQFLAAVKVKIAGLPQSDIEKSLGYYEEMIDDHMEDGLTEEQSVEMMGTVDEVATQILMDTPLSKLVKVKVQPSRAWRVWEILLLILGSPIWLSLLLAALVLLVSVYIVIWSVVIALYAVNVSVAAAGIAGIAGSIILTCTGNYIQALLFLGGGLFCAGIAILLFFAFNQVAAGILKLSRWIILWVKSWFIGKGRTK
;
A
#
# COMPACT_ATOMS: atom_id res chain seq x y z
N MET A 1 -50.73 -16.33 -7.64
CA MET A 1 -50.32 -14.98 -7.21
C MET A 1 -50.91 -14.01 -8.22
N ASN A 2 -51.37 -12.83 -7.79
CA ASN A 2 -51.95 -11.88 -8.74
C ASN A 2 -50.85 -11.08 -9.47
N LYS A 3 -51.24 -10.39 -10.55
CA LYS A 3 -50.34 -9.59 -11.39
C LYS A 3 -49.52 -8.59 -10.58
N GLU A 4 -50.17 -7.82 -9.70
CA GLU A 4 -49.51 -6.79 -8.89
C GLU A 4 -48.48 -7.38 -7.91
N GLN A 5 -48.79 -8.50 -7.26
CA GLN A 5 -47.88 -9.18 -6.34
C GLN A 5 -46.66 -9.72 -7.08
N PHE A 6 -46.85 -10.24 -8.30
CA PHE A 6 -45.76 -10.73 -9.13
C PHE A 6 -44.80 -9.60 -9.53
N LEU A 7 -45.31 -8.52 -10.10
CA LEU A 7 -44.49 -7.37 -10.53
C LEU A 7 -43.79 -6.70 -9.34
N ALA A 8 -44.48 -6.57 -8.19
CA ALA A 8 -43.88 -6.06 -6.97
C ALA A 8 -42.74 -6.96 -6.46
N ALA A 9 -42.90 -8.28 -6.50
CA ALA A 9 -41.88 -9.23 -6.08
C ALA A 9 -40.67 -9.24 -7.03
N VAL A 10 -40.88 -9.13 -8.35
CA VAL A 10 -39.80 -8.99 -9.33
C VAL A 10 -39.02 -7.69 -9.09
N LYS A 11 -39.73 -6.56 -8.90
CA LYS A 11 -39.13 -5.24 -8.62
C LYS A 11 -38.17 -5.26 -7.43
N VAL A 12 -38.52 -5.97 -6.35
CA VAL A 12 -37.66 -6.11 -5.17
C VAL A 12 -36.36 -6.85 -5.50
N LYS A 13 -36.43 -7.90 -6.33
CA LYS A 13 -35.25 -8.69 -6.70
C LYS A 13 -34.33 -7.96 -7.68
N ILE A 14 -34.87 -7.09 -8.54
CA ILE A 14 -34.10 -6.32 -9.51
C ILE A 14 -33.77 -4.89 -9.05
N ALA A 15 -33.97 -4.55 -7.77
CA ALA A 15 -33.74 -3.21 -7.21
C ALA A 15 -32.29 -2.69 -7.33
N GLY A 16 -31.33 -3.55 -7.71
CA GLY A 16 -29.94 -3.16 -8.01
C GLY A 16 -29.72 -2.54 -9.40
N LEU A 17 -30.75 -2.50 -10.25
CA LEU A 17 -30.69 -1.93 -11.61
C LEU A 17 -31.03 -0.42 -11.64
N PRO A 18 -30.67 0.30 -12.71
CA PRO A 18 -31.16 1.67 -12.93
C PRO A 18 -32.69 1.71 -12.95
N GLN A 19 -33.28 2.75 -12.35
CA GLN A 19 -34.74 2.93 -12.27
C GLN A 19 -35.43 2.80 -13.65
N SER A 20 -34.83 3.36 -14.71
CA SER A 20 -35.35 3.27 -16.08
C SER A 20 -35.36 1.85 -16.65
N ASP A 21 -34.36 1.03 -16.29
CA ASP A 21 -34.27 -0.35 -16.74
C ASP A 21 -35.28 -1.22 -15.95
N ILE A 22 -35.47 -0.94 -14.66
CA ILE A 22 -36.52 -1.58 -13.83
C ILE A 22 -37.91 -1.32 -14.42
N GLU A 23 -38.25 -0.07 -14.71
CA GLU A 23 -39.55 0.31 -15.26
C GLU A 23 -39.80 -0.32 -16.63
N LYS A 24 -38.77 -0.35 -17.48
CA LYS A 24 -38.86 -0.99 -18.80
C LYS A 24 -39.08 -2.49 -18.71
N SER A 25 -38.34 -3.18 -17.84
CA SER A 25 -38.49 -4.63 -17.65
C SER A 25 -39.86 -4.97 -17.05
N LEU A 26 -40.32 -4.22 -16.03
CA LEU A 26 -41.65 -4.44 -15.46
C LEU A 26 -42.75 -4.19 -16.48
N GLY A 27 -42.65 -3.14 -17.30
CA GLY A 27 -43.63 -2.85 -18.36
C GLY A 27 -43.70 -3.95 -19.43
N TYR A 28 -42.57 -4.55 -19.79
CA TYR A 28 -42.54 -5.67 -20.74
C TYR A 28 -43.29 -6.90 -20.22
N TYR A 29 -43.05 -7.28 -18.96
CA TYR A 29 -43.77 -8.42 -18.35
C TYR A 29 -45.23 -8.07 -18.03
N GLU A 30 -45.52 -6.80 -17.77
CA GLU A 30 -46.89 -6.31 -17.60
C GLU A 30 -47.70 -6.48 -18.90
N GLU A 31 -47.15 -6.04 -20.03
CA GLU A 31 -47.75 -6.19 -21.37
C GLU A 31 -47.96 -7.66 -21.73
N MET A 32 -46.96 -8.52 -21.48
CA MET A 32 -47.11 -9.98 -21.72
C MET A 32 -48.20 -10.62 -20.85
N ILE A 33 -48.35 -10.22 -19.59
CA ILE A 33 -49.42 -10.74 -18.73
C ILE A 33 -50.78 -10.25 -19.22
N ASP A 34 -50.87 -9.00 -19.67
CA ASP A 34 -52.10 -8.42 -20.21
C ASP A 34 -52.53 -9.10 -21.52
N ASP A 35 -51.61 -9.37 -22.44
CA ASP A 35 -51.88 -10.13 -23.67
C ASP A 35 -52.50 -11.51 -23.36
N HIS A 36 -51.97 -12.21 -22.36
CA HIS A 36 -52.53 -13.50 -21.94
C HIS A 36 -53.91 -13.39 -21.30
N MET A 37 -54.18 -12.31 -20.56
CA MET A 37 -55.51 -12.06 -20.02
C MET A 37 -56.52 -11.72 -21.12
N GLU A 38 -56.10 -11.00 -22.17
CA GLU A 38 -56.92 -10.71 -23.35
C GLU A 38 -57.25 -11.99 -24.15
N ASP A 39 -56.34 -12.96 -24.18
CA ASP A 39 -56.55 -14.30 -24.75
C ASP A 39 -57.51 -15.19 -23.92
N GLY A 40 -58.05 -14.68 -22.81
CA GLY A 40 -59.09 -15.33 -22.01
C GLY A 40 -58.57 -16.20 -20.86
N LEU A 41 -57.30 -16.07 -20.49
CA LEU A 41 -56.72 -16.74 -19.32
C LEU A 41 -56.98 -15.94 -18.03
N THR A 42 -57.04 -16.62 -16.89
CA THR A 42 -57.13 -15.90 -15.61
C THR A 42 -55.80 -15.26 -15.25
N GLU A 43 -55.81 -14.23 -14.39
CA GLU A 43 -54.59 -13.54 -13.94
C GLU A 43 -53.55 -14.52 -13.38
N GLU A 44 -53.99 -15.50 -12.59
CA GLU A 44 -53.10 -16.48 -11.98
C GLU A 44 -52.45 -17.40 -13.01
N GLN A 45 -53.18 -17.80 -14.05
CA GLN A 45 -52.67 -18.65 -15.14
C GLN A 45 -51.69 -17.88 -16.02
N SER A 46 -51.97 -16.60 -16.26
CA SER A 46 -51.10 -15.70 -17.03
C SER A 46 -49.76 -15.48 -16.33
N VAL A 47 -49.78 -15.30 -15.01
CA VAL A 47 -48.57 -15.20 -14.19
C VAL A 47 -47.82 -16.52 -14.11
N GLU A 48 -48.51 -17.66 -14.05
CA GLU A 48 -47.87 -18.98 -14.05
C GLU A 48 -47.08 -19.24 -15.36
N MET A 49 -47.56 -18.72 -16.49
CA MET A 49 -46.86 -18.82 -17.78
C MET A 49 -45.59 -17.95 -17.88
N MET A 50 -45.48 -16.88 -17.08
CA MET A 50 -44.26 -16.07 -17.04
C MET A 50 -43.09 -16.78 -16.32
N GLY A 51 -43.37 -17.84 -15.58
CA GLY A 51 -42.39 -18.54 -14.75
C GLY A 51 -42.29 -17.96 -13.34
N THR A 52 -41.30 -18.42 -12.57
CA THR A 52 -41.14 -17.98 -11.18
C THR A 52 -40.52 -16.59 -11.09
N VAL A 53 -40.84 -15.86 -10.01
CA VAL A 53 -40.25 -14.54 -9.72
C VAL A 53 -38.71 -14.58 -9.73
N ASP A 54 -38.11 -15.68 -9.26
CA ASP A 54 -36.65 -15.89 -9.27
C ASP A 54 -36.08 -16.04 -10.68
N GLU A 55 -36.73 -16.83 -11.54
CA GLU A 55 -36.29 -17.07 -12.92
C GLU A 55 -36.35 -15.77 -13.73
N VAL A 56 -37.46 -15.05 -13.63
CA VAL A 56 -37.65 -13.77 -14.32
C VAL A 56 -36.64 -12.72 -13.84
N ALA A 57 -36.45 -12.57 -12.52
CA ALA A 57 -35.45 -11.64 -12.00
C ALA A 57 -34.02 -12.02 -12.43
N THR A 58 -33.70 -13.31 -12.47
CA THR A 58 -32.39 -13.80 -12.92
C THR A 58 -32.18 -13.53 -14.40
N GLN A 59 -33.19 -13.76 -15.24
CA GLN A 59 -33.14 -13.49 -16.67
C GLN A 59 -32.91 -11.99 -16.96
N ILE A 60 -33.67 -11.11 -16.29
CA ILE A 60 -33.49 -9.65 -16.41
C ILE A 60 -32.06 -9.23 -16.02
N LEU A 61 -31.51 -9.82 -14.96
CA LEU A 61 -30.14 -9.54 -14.52
C LEU A 61 -29.07 -10.08 -15.49
N MET A 62 -29.30 -11.24 -16.11
CA MET A 62 -28.42 -11.84 -17.10
C MET A 62 -28.40 -11.06 -18.43
N ASP A 63 -29.56 -10.55 -18.85
CA ASP A 63 -29.70 -9.75 -20.06
C ASP A 63 -29.18 -8.31 -19.88
N THR A 64 -28.99 -7.88 -18.63
CA THR A 64 -28.39 -6.58 -18.33
C THR A 64 -26.87 -6.62 -18.51
N PRO A 65 -26.28 -5.78 -19.39
CA PRO A 65 -24.84 -5.76 -19.58
C PRO A 65 -24.11 -5.34 -18.30
N LEU A 66 -23.05 -6.08 -17.96
CA LEU A 66 -22.21 -5.87 -16.76
C LEU A 66 -21.69 -4.43 -16.64
N SER A 67 -21.48 -3.74 -17.76
CA SER A 67 -21.08 -2.33 -17.80
C SER A 67 -22.11 -1.38 -17.18
N LYS A 68 -23.41 -1.66 -17.32
CA LYS A 68 -24.48 -0.90 -16.66
C LYS A 68 -24.51 -1.17 -15.16
N LEU A 69 -24.36 -2.43 -14.75
CA LEU A 69 -24.33 -2.85 -13.33
C LEU A 69 -23.15 -2.20 -12.57
N VAL A 70 -21.96 -2.20 -13.19
CA VAL A 70 -20.78 -1.54 -12.62
C VAL A 70 -20.98 -0.03 -12.55
N LYS A 71 -21.59 0.58 -13.58
CA LYS A 71 -21.85 2.03 -13.58
C LYS A 71 -22.80 2.46 -12.46
N VAL A 72 -23.80 1.66 -12.12
CA VAL A 72 -24.68 1.92 -10.96
C VAL A 72 -23.93 1.77 -9.65
N LYS A 73 -23.13 0.72 -9.48
CA LYS A 73 -22.38 0.49 -8.23
C LYS A 73 -21.24 1.49 -8.00
N VAL A 74 -20.69 2.04 -9.08
CA VAL A 74 -19.61 3.04 -9.05
C VAL A 74 -20.18 4.47 -9.02
N GLN A 75 -21.45 4.68 -9.35
CA GLN A 75 -22.10 5.97 -9.12
C GLN A 75 -22.22 6.23 -7.62
N PRO A 76 -21.60 7.29 -7.09
CA PRO A 76 -21.72 7.60 -5.67
C PRO A 76 -23.17 7.96 -5.35
N SER A 77 -23.76 7.28 -4.37
CA SER A 77 -25.13 7.54 -3.87
C SER A 77 -25.30 8.92 -3.21
N ARG A 78 -24.21 9.68 -3.07
CA ARG A 78 -24.17 11.00 -2.47
C ARG A 78 -23.60 11.98 -3.48
N ALA A 79 -24.36 13.03 -3.81
CA ALA A 79 -23.82 14.20 -4.50
C ALA A 79 -22.76 14.82 -3.58
N TRP A 80 -21.49 14.72 -3.98
CA TRP A 80 -20.38 15.35 -3.27
C TRP A 80 -20.62 16.85 -3.24
N ARG A 81 -20.46 17.48 -2.07
CA ARG A 81 -20.66 18.94 -1.98
C ARG A 81 -19.57 19.61 -2.82
N VAL A 82 -19.93 20.65 -3.57
CA VAL A 82 -18.99 21.41 -4.43
C VAL A 82 -17.74 21.86 -3.65
N TRP A 83 -17.89 22.15 -2.35
CA TRP A 83 -16.79 22.47 -1.45
C TRP A 83 -15.81 21.30 -1.24
N GLU A 84 -16.29 20.05 -1.11
CA GLU A 84 -15.44 18.87 -0.98
C GLU A 84 -14.63 18.64 -2.27
N ILE A 85 -15.26 18.82 -3.44
CA ILE A 85 -14.60 18.72 -4.75
C ILE A 85 -13.57 19.84 -4.94
N LEU A 86 -13.91 21.09 -4.56
CA LEU A 86 -12.96 22.21 -4.59
C LEU A 86 -11.78 21.99 -3.65
N LEU A 87 -12.01 21.50 -2.44
CA LEU A 87 -10.94 21.11 -1.51
C LEU A 87 -10.09 19.97 -2.06
N LEU A 88 -10.68 19.04 -2.80
CA LEU A 88 -9.95 17.94 -3.43
C LEU A 88 -9.15 18.41 -4.65
N ILE A 89 -9.66 19.38 -5.42
CA ILE A 89 -8.97 19.94 -6.59
C ILE A 89 -7.86 20.89 -6.17
N LEU A 90 -8.10 21.82 -5.23
CA LEU A 90 -7.06 22.69 -4.66
C LEU A 90 -6.10 21.90 -3.76
N GLY A 91 -6.63 20.89 -3.08
CA GLY A 91 -5.86 20.01 -2.22
C GLY A 91 -5.05 19.00 -3.00
N SER A 92 -5.47 18.53 -4.17
CA SER A 92 -4.75 17.51 -4.94
C SER A 92 -3.28 17.90 -5.22
N PRO A 93 -2.96 19.13 -5.66
CA PRO A 93 -1.58 19.60 -5.77
C PRO A 93 -0.83 19.61 -4.42
N ILE A 94 -1.53 19.99 -3.35
CA ILE A 94 -0.96 20.15 -2.00
C ILE A 94 -0.69 18.79 -1.36
N TRP A 95 -1.63 17.85 -1.43
CA TRP A 95 -1.52 16.48 -0.93
C TRP A 95 -0.45 15.71 -1.69
N LEU A 96 -0.37 15.88 -3.02
CA LEU A 96 0.70 15.31 -3.83
C LEU A 96 2.07 15.85 -3.40
N SER A 97 2.20 17.17 -3.27
CA SER A 97 3.45 17.82 -2.85
C SER A 97 3.85 17.44 -1.43
N LEU A 98 2.88 17.31 -0.52
CA LEU A 98 3.09 16.91 0.86
C LEU A 98 3.51 15.45 0.98
N LEU A 99 2.89 14.55 0.20
CA LEU A 99 3.29 13.15 0.12
C LEU A 99 4.70 13.01 -0.45
N LEU A 100 5.01 13.78 -1.49
CA LEU A 100 6.36 13.82 -2.05
C LEU A 100 7.38 14.33 -1.03
N ALA A 101 7.08 15.42 -0.32
CA ALA A 101 7.94 15.94 0.74
C ALA A 101 8.16 14.93 1.86
N ALA A 102 7.10 14.23 2.29
CA ALA A 102 7.21 13.17 3.28
C ALA A 102 8.11 12.01 2.80
N LEU A 103 7.99 11.61 1.53
CA LEU A 103 8.84 10.58 0.93
C LEU A 103 10.31 11.03 0.91
N VAL A 104 10.58 12.27 0.50
CA VAL A 104 11.94 12.84 0.48
C VAL A 104 12.53 12.87 1.88
N LEU A 105 11.75 13.26 2.90
CA LEU A 105 12.20 13.27 4.30
C LEU A 105 12.56 11.86 4.79
N LEU A 106 11.74 10.85 4.47
CA LEU A 106 12.03 9.47 4.84
C LEU A 106 13.32 8.95 4.18
N VAL A 107 13.49 9.23 2.88
CA VAL A 107 14.70 8.87 2.14
C VAL A 107 15.92 9.60 2.71
N SER A 108 15.80 10.89 3.02
CA SER A 108 16.87 11.69 3.62
C SER A 108 17.34 11.10 4.96
N VAL A 109 16.41 10.81 5.87
CA VAL A 109 16.73 10.18 7.17
C VAL A 109 17.43 8.84 6.97
N TYR A 110 16.96 8.03 6.01
CA TYR A 110 17.60 6.75 5.70
C TYR A 110 19.04 6.92 5.19
N ILE A 111 19.28 7.87 4.29
CA ILE A 111 20.62 8.18 3.78
C ILE A 111 21.54 8.63 4.91
N VAL A 112 21.08 9.51 5.80
CA VAL A 112 21.88 9.99 6.96
C VAL A 112 22.27 8.83 7.88
N ILE A 113 21.36 7.88 8.14
CA ILE A 113 21.67 6.70 8.95
C ILE A 113 22.80 5.88 8.29
N TRP A 114 22.71 5.64 6.97
CA TRP A 114 23.73 4.89 6.25
C TRP A 114 25.04 5.66 6.08
N SER A 115 25.01 6.98 5.93
CA SER A 115 26.23 7.80 5.82
C SER A 115 27.05 7.72 7.09
N VAL A 116 26.41 7.68 8.27
CA VAL A 116 27.10 7.49 9.55
C VAL A 116 27.78 6.12 9.58
N VAL A 117 27.10 5.06 9.14
CA VAL A 117 27.71 3.71 9.08
C VAL A 117 28.92 3.70 8.15
N ILE A 118 28.80 4.27 6.95
CA ILE A 118 29.90 4.35 5.99
C ILE A 118 31.07 5.15 6.57
N ALA A 119 30.82 6.29 7.22
CA ALA A 119 31.86 7.11 7.83
C ALA A 119 32.62 6.35 8.93
N LEU A 120 31.92 5.59 9.78
CA LEU A 120 32.55 4.75 10.80
C LEU A 120 33.49 3.70 10.17
N TYR A 121 33.04 3.01 9.12
CA TYR A 121 33.90 2.06 8.41
C TYR A 121 35.06 2.73 7.68
N ALA A 122 34.87 3.92 7.11
CA ALA A 122 35.93 4.69 6.45
C ALA A 122 37.03 5.09 7.44
N VAL A 123 36.66 5.51 8.66
CA VAL A 123 37.62 5.77 9.75
C VAL A 123 38.41 4.50 10.07
N ASN A 124 37.71 3.36 10.21
CA ASN A 124 38.38 2.10 10.52
C ASN A 124 39.40 1.68 9.45
N VAL A 125 39.00 1.75 8.17
CA VAL A 125 39.90 1.46 7.04
C VAL A 125 41.09 2.41 7.03
N SER A 126 40.88 3.69 7.33
CA SER A 126 41.96 4.69 7.38
C SER A 126 42.96 4.38 8.50
N VAL A 127 42.48 4.00 9.68
CA VAL A 127 43.35 3.60 10.81
C VAL A 127 44.08 2.29 10.51
N ALA A 128 43.42 1.32 9.89
CA ALA A 128 44.04 0.07 9.45
C ALA A 128 45.15 0.32 8.42
N ALA A 129 44.87 1.17 7.41
CA ALA A 129 45.84 1.55 6.40
C ALA A 129 47.04 2.30 7.01
N ALA A 130 46.80 3.20 7.97
CA ALA A 130 47.86 3.86 8.72
C ALA A 130 48.73 2.85 9.51
N GLY A 131 48.11 1.82 10.09
CA GLY A 131 48.83 0.72 10.76
C GLY A 131 49.77 -0.04 9.81
N ILE A 132 49.25 -0.43 8.64
CA ILE A 132 50.01 -1.14 7.60
C ILE A 132 51.15 -0.25 7.06
N ALA A 133 50.85 1.01 6.76
CA ALA A 133 51.83 1.99 6.29
C ALA A 133 52.92 2.26 7.33
N GLY A 134 52.56 2.31 8.62
CA GLY A 134 53.53 2.45 9.72
C GLY A 134 54.50 1.26 9.80
N ILE A 135 53.99 0.04 9.68
CA ILE A 135 54.82 -1.18 9.66
C ILE A 135 55.72 -1.19 8.41
N ALA A 136 55.17 -0.92 7.22
CA ALA A 136 55.97 -0.87 5.98
C ALA A 136 57.05 0.23 6.05
N GLY A 137 56.69 1.41 6.56
CA GLY A 137 57.60 2.53 6.77
C GLY A 137 58.73 2.19 7.74
N SER A 138 58.46 1.41 8.79
CA SER A 138 59.48 0.97 9.73
C SER A 138 60.57 0.09 9.08
N ILE A 139 60.20 -0.76 8.12
CA ILE A 139 61.13 -1.62 7.39
C ILE A 139 62.05 -0.75 6.53
N ILE A 140 61.47 0.19 5.78
CA ILE A 140 62.22 1.12 4.91
C ILE A 140 63.18 1.99 5.72
N LEU A 141 62.71 2.55 6.85
CA LEU A 141 63.54 3.38 7.73
C LEU A 141 64.69 2.59 8.38
N THR A 142 64.49 1.31 8.65
CA THR A 142 65.56 0.43 9.16
C THR A 142 66.65 0.22 8.10
N CYS A 143 66.27 0.05 6.82
CA CYS A 143 67.23 -0.08 5.72
C CYS A 143 68.02 1.20 5.42
N THR A 144 67.51 2.37 5.81
CA THR A 144 68.20 3.68 5.63
C THR A 144 69.08 4.08 6.82
N GLY A 145 69.17 3.24 7.86
CA GLY A 145 70.03 3.46 9.03
C GLY A 145 69.41 4.30 10.15
N ASN A 146 68.13 4.70 10.02
CA ASN A 146 67.42 5.51 11.03
C ASN A 146 66.63 4.64 12.01
N TYR A 147 67.34 3.92 12.89
CA TYR A 147 66.76 2.90 13.78
C TYR A 147 65.74 3.44 14.79
N ILE A 148 65.98 4.64 15.35
CA ILE A 148 65.08 5.23 16.36
C ILE A 148 63.72 5.58 15.73
N GLN A 149 63.72 6.20 14.54
CA GLN A 149 62.49 6.52 13.81
C GLN A 149 61.78 5.25 13.34
N ALA A 150 62.53 4.24 12.88
CA ALA A 150 61.96 2.96 12.49
C ALA A 150 61.20 2.28 13.65
N LEU A 151 61.79 2.28 14.86
CA LEU A 151 61.14 1.70 16.04
C LEU A 151 59.86 2.45 16.43
N LEU A 152 59.86 3.77 16.33
CA LEU A 152 58.66 4.59 16.57
C LEU A 152 57.55 4.31 15.56
N PHE A 153 57.89 4.20 14.27
CA PHE A 153 56.92 3.86 13.23
C PHE A 153 56.38 2.44 13.37
N LEU A 154 57.21 1.49 13.81
CA LEU A 154 56.78 0.11 14.10
C LEU A 154 55.78 0.08 15.27
N GLY A 155 56.12 0.77 16.36
CA GLY A 155 55.24 0.86 17.54
C GLY A 155 53.92 1.57 17.22
N GLY A 156 53.97 2.70 16.51
CA GLY A 156 52.79 3.42 16.04
C GLY A 156 51.94 2.58 15.08
N GLY A 157 52.57 1.86 14.17
CA GLY A 157 51.91 0.95 13.24
C GLY A 157 51.16 -0.19 13.93
N LEU A 158 51.81 -0.87 14.90
CA LEU A 158 51.17 -1.90 15.73
C LEU A 158 50.03 -1.32 16.59
N PHE A 159 50.21 -0.13 17.15
CA PHE A 159 49.19 0.53 17.95
C PHE A 159 47.95 0.87 17.11
N CYS A 160 48.13 1.46 15.94
CA CYS A 160 47.05 1.71 14.98
C CYS A 160 46.37 0.42 14.52
N ALA A 161 47.14 -0.65 14.24
CA ALA A 161 46.57 -1.95 13.87
C ALA A 161 45.72 -2.54 15.01
N GLY A 162 46.18 -2.45 16.26
CA GLY A 162 45.43 -2.88 17.44
C GLY A 162 44.12 -2.09 17.59
N ILE A 163 44.16 -0.76 17.44
CA ILE A 163 42.97 0.09 17.48
C ILE A 163 41.99 -0.27 16.36
N ALA A 164 42.46 -0.50 15.14
CA ALA A 164 41.61 -0.86 14.01
C ALA A 164 40.79 -2.14 14.28
N ILE A 165 41.42 -3.17 14.88
CA ILE A 165 40.72 -4.42 15.23
C ILE A 165 39.65 -4.17 16.29
N LEU A 166 39.95 -3.37 17.33
CA LEU A 166 38.99 -3.03 18.37
C LEU A 166 37.82 -2.18 17.83
N LEU A 167 38.13 -1.18 17.00
CA LEU A 167 37.13 -0.34 16.34
C LEU A 167 36.24 -1.16 15.41
N PHE A 168 36.78 -2.16 14.72
CA PHE A 168 35.97 -3.07 13.89
C PHE A 168 34.88 -3.76 14.70
N PHE A 169 35.22 -4.32 15.86
CA PHE A 169 34.25 -4.99 16.71
C PHE A 169 33.23 -3.99 17.30
N ALA A 170 33.69 -2.83 17.77
CA ALA A 170 32.83 -1.78 18.30
C ALA A 170 31.84 -1.25 17.24
N PHE A 171 32.32 -0.94 16.04
CA PHE A 171 31.47 -0.44 14.95
C PHE A 171 30.50 -1.50 14.45
N ASN A 172 30.87 -2.78 14.44
CA ASN A 172 29.94 -3.86 14.11
C ASN A 172 28.79 -3.94 15.13
N GLN A 173 29.07 -3.72 16.43
CA GLN A 173 28.01 -3.63 17.44
C GLN A 173 27.12 -2.39 17.25
N VAL A 174 27.70 -1.24 16.93
CA VAL A 174 26.96 0.00 16.65
C VAL A 174 26.07 -0.18 15.42
N ALA A 175 26.59 -0.76 14.33
CA ALA A 175 25.81 -1.08 13.14
C ALA A 175 24.68 -2.07 13.44
N ALA A 176 24.94 -3.12 14.23
CA ALA A 176 23.92 -4.04 14.69
C ALA A 176 22.85 -3.34 15.57
N GLY A 177 23.26 -2.38 16.40
CA GLY A 177 22.37 -1.54 17.21
C GLY A 177 21.46 -0.68 16.33
N ILE A 178 22.01 -0.02 15.32
CA ILE A 178 21.27 0.78 14.34
C ILE A 178 20.26 -0.09 13.58
N LEU A 179 20.65 -1.31 13.16
CA LEU A 179 19.73 -2.25 12.49
C LEU A 179 18.62 -2.78 13.41
N LYS A 180 18.92 -2.99 14.70
CA LYS A 180 17.89 -3.34 15.69
C LYS A 180 16.91 -2.18 15.89
N LEU A 181 17.42 -0.96 15.99
CA LEU A 181 16.61 0.25 16.14
C LEU A 181 15.71 0.47 14.91
N SER A 182 16.24 0.32 13.70
CA SER A 182 15.45 0.46 12.47
C SER A 182 14.35 -0.60 12.38
N ARG A 183 14.65 -1.86 12.72
CA ARG A 183 13.64 -2.92 12.83
C ARG A 183 12.58 -2.60 13.88
N TRP A 184 12.99 -2.08 15.04
CA TRP A 184 12.08 -1.70 16.12
C TRP A 184 11.13 -0.57 15.67
N ILE A 185 11.64 0.46 15.01
CA ILE A 185 10.83 1.56 14.46
C ILE A 185 9.81 1.04 13.45
N ILE A 186 10.22 0.15 12.53
CA ILE A 186 9.32 -0.44 11.54
C ILE A 186 8.22 -1.26 12.21
N LEU A 187 8.58 -2.09 13.20
CA LEU A 187 7.61 -2.90 13.95
C LEU A 187 6.67 -2.03 14.78
N TRP A 188 7.17 -0.93 15.35
CA TRP A 188 6.37 0.05 16.08
C TRP A 188 5.36 0.76 15.17
N VAL A 189 5.81 1.26 14.01
CA VAL A 189 4.91 1.84 12.99
C VAL A 189 3.89 0.81 12.52
N LYS A 190 4.31 -0.44 12.27
CA LYS A 190 3.40 -1.53 11.89
C LYS A 190 2.37 -1.82 13.00
N SER A 191 2.75 -1.75 14.27
CA SER A 191 1.82 -1.94 15.39
C SER A 191 0.74 -0.87 15.48
N TRP A 192 1.05 0.38 15.09
CA TRP A 192 0.05 1.45 14.97
C TRP A 192 -1.01 1.15 13.90
N PHE A 193 -0.60 0.54 12.78
CA PHE A 193 -1.53 0.15 11.71
C PHE A 193 -2.30 -1.15 12.00
N ILE A 194 -1.73 -2.07 12.79
CA ILE A 194 -2.33 -3.39 13.06
C ILE A 194 -3.21 -3.40 14.32
N GLY A 195 -3.11 -2.40 15.21
CA GLY A 195 -3.64 -2.51 16.56
C GLY A 195 -4.45 -1.33 17.09
N LYS A 196 -5.58 -1.00 16.45
CA LYS A 196 -6.75 -0.44 17.16
C LYS A 196 -8.04 -1.16 16.74
N GLY A 197 -7.98 -2.49 16.70
CA GLY A 197 -9.15 -3.36 16.60
C GLY A 197 -9.24 -4.24 17.84
N ARG A 198 -10.24 -3.97 18.71
CA ARG A 198 -10.54 -4.61 20.02
C ARG A 198 -9.62 -4.10 21.14
N THR A 199 -10.14 -3.37 22.12
CA THR A 199 -11.17 -3.84 23.05
C THR A 199 -12.32 -2.84 23.22
N LYS A 200 -13.54 -3.37 23.01
CA LYS A 200 -14.77 -2.84 23.63
C LYS A 200 -14.71 -3.04 25.13
#